data_AF-A0A0Q7FBW1-F1
#
_entry.id   AF-A0A0Q7FBW1-F1
#
_cell.length_a   1.000
_cell.length_b   1.000
_cell.length_c   1.000
_cell.angle_alpha   90.00
_cell.angle_beta   90.00
_cell.angle_gamma   90.00
#
_symmetry.space_group_name_H-M   'P 1'
#
loop_
_entity.id
_entity.type
_entity.pdbx_description
1 polymer ?
#
loop_
_entity_poly.entity_id
_entity_poly.type
_entity_poly.pdbx_seq_one_letter_code
_entity_poly.pdbx_strand_id
1 'polypeptide(L)'
;MLIEEGGRKRPCVILDRSEGGLRINLPGDEPAPETFCILDLVTGMGREVQVAWRRPPEVGVMTLRAYDLDQPQEGLGEALRKIRISVLG
;
A
#
# COMPACT_ATOMS: atom_id res chain seq x y z
N MET A 1 -3.08 -4.17 2.02
CA MET A 1 -4.05 -3.90 0.93
C MET A 1 -3.43 -2.91 -0.04
N LEU A 2 -3.60 -3.13 -1.34
CA LEU A 2 -3.15 -2.22 -2.40
C LEU A 2 -4.29 -1.27 -2.77
N ILE A 3 -4.00 0.02 -2.90
CA ILE A 3 -4.94 1.08 -3.29
C ILE A 3 -4.41 1.77 -4.53
N GLU A 4 -5.17 1.71 -5.63
CA GLU A 4 -4.84 2.36 -6.90
C GLU A 4 -5.47 3.74 -7.00
N GLU A 5 -5.10 4.47 -8.06
CA GLU A 5 -5.79 5.68 -8.46
C GLU A 5 -7.30 5.43 -8.64
N GLY A 6 -8.13 6.41 -8.28
CA GLY A 6 -9.59 6.25 -8.24
C GLY A 6 -10.10 5.42 -7.05
N GLY A 7 -9.22 4.95 -6.15
CA GLY A 7 -9.60 4.28 -4.91
C GLY A 7 -9.92 2.79 -5.06
N ARG A 8 -9.59 2.18 -6.22
CA ARG A 8 -9.73 0.73 -6.42
C ARG A 8 -8.83 -0.01 -5.45
N LYS A 9 -9.39 -1.03 -4.79
CA LYS A 9 -8.72 -1.79 -3.73
C LYS A 9 -8.43 -3.21 -4.22
N ARG A 10 -7.21 -3.70 -4.03
CA ARG A 10 -6.83 -5.09 -4.28
C ARG A 10 -6.21 -5.74 -3.05
N PRO A 11 -6.53 -7.01 -2.77
CA PRO A 11 -5.86 -7.74 -1.70
C PRO A 11 -4.37 -7.91 -2.04
N CYS A 12 -3.51 -7.77 -1.05
CA CYS A 12 -2.09 -8.09 -1.13
C CYS A 12 -1.58 -8.43 0.27
N VAL A 13 -0.51 -9.21 0.34
CA VAL A 13 0.13 -9.61 1.60
C VAL A 13 1.53 -9.00 1.63
N ILE A 14 1.87 -8.32 2.73
CA ILE A 14 3.25 -7.86 2.96
C ILE A 14 4.06 -9.06 3.44
N LEU A 15 5.06 -9.48 2.66
CA LEU A 15 5.92 -10.62 2.95
C LEU A 15 7.16 -10.22 3.74
N ASP A 16 7.71 -9.03 3.46
CA ASP A 16 8.91 -8.51 4.12
C ASP A 16 8.89 -6.98 4.17
N ARG A 17 9.55 -6.41 5.19
CA ARG A 17 9.68 -4.97 5.41
C ARG A 17 11.15 -4.61 5.57
N SER A 18 11.59 -3.61 4.82
CA SER A 18 12.90 -2.97 4.99
C SER A 18 12.70 -1.49 5.32
N GLU A 19 13.79 -0.78 5.64
CA GLU A 19 13.75 0.66 5.87
C GLU A 19 13.21 1.44 4.67
N GLY A 20 13.61 1.04 3.45
CA GLY A 20 13.27 1.76 2.21
C GLY A 20 12.10 1.19 1.40
N GLY A 21 11.57 0.01 1.75
CA GLY A 21 10.66 -0.69 0.86
C GLY A 21 9.96 -1.90 1.45
N LEU A 22 9.05 -2.46 0.66
CA LEU A 22 8.26 -3.63 1.00
C LEU A 22 8.41 -4.68 -0.09
N ARG A 23 8.36 -5.95 0.33
CA ARG A 23 8.07 -7.05 -0.58
C ARG A 23 6.64 -7.49 -0.36
N ILE A 24 5.84 -7.50 -1.42
CA ILE A 24 4.44 -7.90 -1.35
C ILE A 24 4.17 -9.11 -2.24
N ASN A 25 3.24 -9.95 -1.82
CA ASN A 25 2.53 -10.88 -2.68
C ASN A 25 1.26 -10.19 -3.19
N LEU A 26 1.11 -10.10 -4.51
CA LEU A 26 -0.08 -9.57 -5.16
C LEU A 26 -0.77 -10.71 -5.92
N PRO A 27 -1.82 -11.32 -5.35
CA PRO A 27 -2.55 -12.38 -6.02
C PRO A 27 -3.33 -11.84 -7.24
N GLY A 28 -3.40 -12.66 -8.30
CA GLY A 28 -4.07 -12.35 -9.55
C GLY A 28 -3.09 -12.09 -10.71
N ASP A 29 -3.63 -12.04 -11.93
CA ASP A 29 -2.81 -11.91 -13.15
C ASP A 29 -2.60 -10.45 -13.58
N GLU A 30 -3.34 -9.52 -12.98
CA GLU A 30 -3.22 -8.10 -13.29
C GLU A 30 -2.02 -7.47 -12.57
N PRO A 31 -1.06 -6.87 -13.30
CA PRO A 31 0.10 -6.24 -12.68
C PRO A 31 -0.29 -5.06 -11.77
N ALA A 32 0.55 -4.76 -10.79
CA ALA A 32 0.46 -3.49 -10.06
C ALA A 32 0.79 -2.31 -10.99
N PRO A 33 0.08 -1.17 -10.87
CA PRO A 33 0.54 0.10 -11.43
C PRO A 33 1.99 0.41 -11.00
N GLU A 34 2.69 1.26 -11.74
CA GLU A 34 4.06 1.69 -11.38
C GLU A 34 4.11 2.41 -10.03
N THR A 35 3.10 3.22 -9.72
CA THR A 35 2.95 3.92 -8.43
C THR A 35 1.56 3.64 -7.87
N PHE A 36 1.48 3.34 -6.59
CA PHE A 36 0.23 3.07 -5.89
C PHE A 36 0.40 3.27 -4.39
N CYS A 37 -0.66 3.06 -3.61
CA CYS A 37 -0.58 3.09 -2.15
C CYS A 37 -0.72 1.70 -1.53
N ILE A 38 0.03 1.43 -0.46
CA ILE A 38 -0.16 0.26 0.40
C ILE A 38 -0.73 0.73 1.72
N LEU A 39 -1.79 0.04 2.14
CA LEU A 39 -2.39 0.18 3.45
C LEU A 39 -2.07 -1.08 4.27
N ASP A 40 -1.21 -0.91 5.27
CA ASP A 40 -0.85 -1.92 6.25
C ASP A 40 -1.87 -1.91 7.38
N LEU A 41 -2.84 -2.82 7.29
CA LEU A 41 -3.92 -2.93 8.27
C LEU A 41 -3.41 -3.38 9.65
N VAL A 42 -2.24 -4.02 9.73
CA VAL A 42 -1.67 -4.51 10.98
C VAL A 42 -0.99 -3.38 11.74
N THR A 43 -0.19 -2.57 11.05
CA THR A 43 0.59 -1.50 11.71
C THR A 43 -0.10 -0.13 11.69
N GLY A 44 -1.23 0.01 11.00
CA GLY A 44 -1.89 1.31 10.81
C GLY A 44 -1.18 2.25 9.84
N MET A 45 -0.20 1.76 9.06
CA MET A 45 0.60 2.60 8.18
C MET A 45 0.01 2.67 6.76
N GLY A 46 -0.05 3.87 6.20
CA GLY A 46 -0.24 4.10 4.77
C GLY A 46 1.10 4.41 4.11
N ARG A 47 1.34 3.93 2.89
CA ARG A 47 2.56 4.22 2.14
C ARG A 47 2.24 4.51 0.69
N GLU A 48 2.72 5.62 0.18
CA GLU A 48 2.86 5.83 -1.27
C GLU A 48 4.13 5.08 -1.71
N VAL A 49 4.01 4.25 -2.74
CA VAL A 49 5.09 3.37 -3.17
C VAL A 49 5.25 3.35 -4.68
N GLN A 50 6.47 3.06 -5.13
CA GLN A 50 6.80 2.82 -6.53
C GLN A 50 7.37 1.42 -6.70
N VAL A 51 7.05 0.75 -7.81
CA VAL A 51 7.61 -0.57 -8.09
C VAL A 51 9.10 -0.48 -8.39
N ALA A 52 9.89 -1.30 -7.70
CA ALA A 52 11.33 -1.44 -7.91
C ALA A 52 11.67 -2.68 -8.75
N TRP A 53 10.91 -3.77 -8.58
CA TRP A 53 11.06 -4.99 -9.36
C TRP A 53 9.79 -5.84 -9.33
N ARG A 54 9.65 -6.73 -10.32
CA ARG A 54 8.51 -7.66 -10.45
C ARG A 54 9.00 -9.09 -10.65
N ARG A 55 8.48 -10.01 -9.87
CA ARG A 55 8.64 -11.46 -10.04
C ARG A 55 7.33 -12.13 -9.62
N PRO A 56 6.30 -12.16 -10.49
CA PRO A 56 4.97 -12.61 -10.12
C PRO A 56 4.96 -13.95 -9.35
N PRO A 57 4.16 -14.08 -8.27
CA PRO A 57 3.21 -13.08 -7.75
C PRO A 57 3.85 -12.02 -6.83
N GLU A 58 5.17 -11.98 -6.71
CA GLU A 58 5.89 -11.02 -5.85
C GLU A 58 6.19 -9.70 -6.58
N VAL A 59 6.05 -8.61 -5.84
CA VAL A 59 6.43 -7.26 -6.26
C VAL A 59 7.26 -6.63 -5.16
N GLY A 60 8.43 -6.11 -5.52
CA GLY A 60 9.21 -5.26 -4.64
C GLY A 60 8.88 -3.80 -4.90
N VAL A 61 8.64 -3.05 -3.83
CA VAL A 61 8.34 -1.63 -3.93
C VAL A 61 9.23 -0.79 -3.03
N MET A 62 9.54 0.42 -3.48
CA MET A 62 10.21 1.45 -2.70
C MET A 62 9.15 2.37 -2.09
N THR A 63 9.33 2.74 -0.82
CA THR A 63 8.47 3.72 -0.15
C THR A 63 8.88 5.12 -0.61
N LEU A 64 7.94 5.85 -1.20
CA LEU A 64 8.11 7.26 -1.54
C LEU A 64 7.73 8.15 -0.36
N ARG A 65 6.60 7.83 0.30
CA ARG A 65 6.09 8.52 1.49
C ARG A 65 5.38 7.55 2.41
N ALA A 66 5.41 7.84 3.71
CA ALA A 66 4.73 7.06 4.73
C ALA A 66 3.81 7.96 5.57
N TYR A 67 2.70 7.40 6.03
CA TYR A 67 1.67 8.07 6.80
C TYR A 67 1.30 7.19 8.00
N ASP A 68 1.34 7.76 9.20
CA ASP A 68 0.78 7.14 10.40
C ASP A 68 -0.74 7.41 10.41
N LEU A 69 -1.55 6.43 10.01
CA LEU A 69 -2.99 6.62 9.85
C LEU A 69 -3.76 6.60 11.17
N ASP A 70 -3.08 6.36 12.30
CA ASP A 70 -3.67 6.52 13.63
C ASP A 70 -3.68 8.00 14.06
N GLN A 71 -2.91 8.86 13.38
CA GLN A 71 -2.91 10.31 13.57
C GLN A 71 -3.78 11.02 12.51
N PRO A 72 -4.26 12.26 12.79
CA PRO A 72 -4.82 13.12 11.76
C PRO A 72 -3.83 13.34 10.62
N GLN A 73 -4.33 13.32 9.39
CA GLN A 73 -3.54 13.49 8.16
C GLN A 73 -4.13 14.60 7.28
N GLU A 74 -3.40 14.96 6.24
CA GLU A 74 -3.88 15.83 5.16
C GLU A 74 -3.68 15.18 3.79
N GLY A 75 -4.40 15.67 2.78
CA GLY A 75 -4.27 15.21 1.39
C GLY A 75 -4.43 13.69 1.24
N LEU A 76 -3.43 13.05 0.61
CA LEU A 76 -3.42 11.61 0.36
C LEU A 76 -3.47 10.79 1.67
N GLY A 77 -2.77 11.23 2.71
CA GLY A 77 -2.78 10.54 4.01
C GLY A 77 -4.19 10.46 4.61
N GLU A 78 -4.96 11.54 4.50
CA GLU A 78 -6.35 11.57 5.00
C GLU A 78 -7.28 10.71 4.14
N ALA A 79 -7.06 10.65 2.83
CA ALA A 79 -7.79 9.73 1.96
C ALA A 79 -7.52 8.27 2.35
N LEU A 80 -6.26 7.90 2.59
CA LEU A 80 -5.87 6.57 3.05
C LEU A 80 -6.45 6.25 4.43
N ARG A 81 -6.44 7.21 5.35
CA ARG A 81 -7.02 7.06 6.70
C ARG A 81 -8.52 6.78 6.64
N LYS A 82 -9.27 7.52 5.82
CA LYS A 82 -10.71 7.25 5.59
C LYS A 82 -10.97 5.86 5.02
N ILE A 83 -10.13 5.41 4.07
CA ILE A 83 -10.21 4.06 3.53
C ILE A 83 -9.95 3.00 4.61
N ARG A 84 -8.94 3.19 5.47
CA ARG A 84 -8.65 2.27 6.58
C ARG A 84 -9.85 2.12 7.51
N ILE A 85 -10.43 3.24 7.94
CA ILE A 85 -11.60 3.26 8.83
C ILE A 85 -12.76 2.47 8.19
N SER A 86 -13.04 2.70 6.90
CA SER A 86 -14.08 1.99 6.17
C SER A 86 -13.83 0.48 5.97
N VAL A 87 -12.58 0.01 6.09
CA VAL A 87 -12.23 -1.41 5.96
C VAL A 87 -12.27 -2.14 7.30
N LEU A 88 -12.03 -1.42 8.41
CA LEU A 88 -11.97 -1.98 9.76
C LEU A 88 -13.28 -1.87 10.54
N GLY A 89 -14.15 -0.91 10.19
CA GLY A 89 -15.50 -0.76 10.73
C GLY A 89 -16.53 -1.58 9.95
#